data_AF-A0A167KWR6-F1
#
_entry.id   AF-A0A167KWR6-F1
#
_cell.length_a   1.000
_cell.length_b   1.000
_cell.length_c   1.000
_cell.angle_alpha   90.00
_cell.angle_beta   90.00
_cell.angle_gamma   90.00
#
_symmetry.space_group_name_H-M   'P 1'
#
loop_
_entity.id
_entity.type
_entity.pdbx_description
1 polymer ?
#
loop_
_entity_poly.entity_id
_entity_poly.type
_entity_poly.pdbx_seq_one_letter_code
_entity_poly.pdbx_strand_id
1 'polypeptide(L)'
;MSGNLSHSMRENYDTHGVEKYYGLVSASYRNPHFPGVQKCLHAWLDKWWLRESGQRGSKDAVSFWDLAAGSGEVTEAILNWYSVRRSRSENDATPAAVHANALFLPVRKPSRRSDVTLDPSTPMPLILASDPFTAPAYTARTSRQCARLSFADVAEGNVPSAVEENPSEVALGDTAADHDQNLPSGPEVIDMVVSSFALHLCTPSELFALLYELSTKSNWLVVIAPHKKPEIKPGWGWVRWNVVKWEVADSDHETEAEVEIVLDRVRLRVWKSLNT
;
A
#
# COMPACT_ATOMS: atom_id res chain seq x y z
N MET A 1 15.76 17.13 -15.20
CA MET A 1 15.91 15.81 -15.85
C MET A 1 14.80 14.92 -15.31
N SER A 2 14.05 14.23 -16.17
CA SER A 2 12.92 13.37 -15.76
C SER A 2 13.41 12.16 -14.96
N GLY A 3 12.68 11.77 -13.91
CA GLY A 3 13.14 10.88 -12.83
C GLY A 3 13.52 9.43 -13.17
N ASN A 4 13.64 9.03 -14.44
CA ASN A 4 14.14 7.72 -14.86
C ASN A 4 15.24 7.90 -15.92
N LEU A 5 16.33 7.11 -15.83
CA LEU A 5 17.49 7.19 -16.75
C LEU A 5 17.19 6.63 -18.16
N SER A 6 16.23 5.71 -18.27
CA SER A 6 15.74 5.15 -19.52
C SER A 6 14.23 4.85 -19.42
N HIS A 7 13.61 4.43 -20.54
CA HIS A 7 12.21 4.00 -20.55
C HIS A 7 11.98 2.64 -19.87
N SER A 8 13.02 1.81 -19.67
CA SER A 8 12.90 0.46 -19.12
C SER A 8 13.61 0.35 -17.77
N MET A 9 12.83 0.17 -16.70
CA MET A 9 13.39 -0.03 -15.35
C MET A 9 14.28 -1.27 -15.25
N ARG A 10 13.96 -2.32 -16.02
CA ARG A 10 14.77 -3.54 -16.06
C ARG A 10 16.15 -3.27 -16.65
N GLU A 11 16.23 -2.54 -17.77
CA GLU A 11 17.50 -2.16 -18.38
C GLU A 11 18.33 -1.29 -17.43
N ASN A 12 17.68 -0.39 -16.68
CA ASN A 12 18.36 0.43 -15.68
C ASN A 12 19.02 -0.43 -14.58
N TYR A 13 18.30 -1.44 -14.07
CA TYR A 13 18.83 -2.34 -13.04
C TYR A 13 19.91 -3.26 -13.58
N ASP A 14 19.75 -3.79 -14.79
CA ASP A 14 20.75 -4.67 -15.42
C ASP A 14 22.05 -3.90 -15.74
N THR A 15 21.94 -2.61 -16.11
CA THR A 15 23.10 -1.78 -16.49
C THR A 15 23.85 -1.21 -15.29
N HIS A 16 23.13 -0.76 -14.27
CA HIS A 16 23.72 -0.01 -13.16
C HIS A 16 23.73 -0.79 -11.84
N GLY A 17 22.87 -1.79 -11.69
CA GLY A 17 22.47 -2.31 -10.38
C GLY A 17 21.44 -1.39 -9.71
N VAL A 18 20.61 -1.98 -8.84
CA VAL A 18 19.52 -1.27 -8.15
C VAL A 18 20.05 -0.11 -7.31
N GLU A 19 21.08 -0.36 -6.50
CA GLU A 19 21.65 0.64 -5.59
C GLU A 19 22.22 1.85 -6.35
N LYS A 20 23.03 1.61 -7.38
CA LYS A 20 23.60 2.68 -8.21
C LYS A 20 22.53 3.45 -8.98
N TYR A 21 21.50 2.77 -9.48
CA TYR A 21 20.38 3.43 -10.16
C TYR A 21 19.71 4.43 -9.23
N TYR A 22 19.30 3.99 -8.04
CA TYR A 22 18.65 4.89 -7.09
C TYR A 22 19.59 5.94 -6.51
N GLY A 23 20.89 5.67 -6.40
CA GLY A 23 21.88 6.69 -6.08
C GLY A 23 21.85 7.90 -7.05
N LEU A 24 21.45 7.67 -8.31
CA LEU A 24 21.38 8.72 -9.34
C LEU A 24 20.03 9.46 -9.39
N VAL A 25 18.92 8.75 -9.15
CA VAL A 25 17.58 9.31 -9.40
C VAL A 25 16.65 9.39 -8.18
N SER A 26 17.07 8.88 -7.01
CA SER A 26 16.25 8.73 -5.80
C SER A 26 15.37 9.93 -5.48
N ALA A 27 15.94 11.13 -5.41
CA ALA A 27 15.24 12.36 -5.04
C ALA A 27 14.16 12.79 -6.05
N SER A 28 14.24 12.31 -7.30
CA SER A 28 13.33 12.68 -8.39
C SER A 28 12.48 11.51 -8.91
N TYR A 29 12.64 10.31 -8.33
CA TYR A 29 11.99 9.10 -8.78
C TYR A 29 10.47 9.26 -8.84
N ARG A 30 9.85 8.73 -9.90
CA ARG A 30 8.39 8.66 -10.07
C ARG A 30 8.03 7.35 -10.75
N ASN A 31 7.04 6.65 -10.22
CA ASN A 31 6.52 5.45 -10.87
C ASN A 31 5.60 5.85 -12.04
N PRO A 32 5.93 5.51 -13.30
CA PRO A 32 5.11 5.86 -14.46
C PRO A 32 3.75 5.13 -14.46
N HIS A 33 3.59 4.09 -13.65
CA HIS A 33 2.36 3.30 -13.52
C HIS A 33 1.45 3.77 -12.39
N PHE A 34 1.71 4.93 -11.77
CA PHE A 34 0.88 5.46 -10.69
C PHE A 34 -0.64 5.45 -10.96
N PRO A 35 -1.14 5.84 -12.17
CA PRO A 35 -2.58 5.75 -12.45
C PRO A 35 -3.16 4.34 -12.30
N GLY A 36 -2.41 3.32 -12.73
CA GLY A 36 -2.82 1.92 -12.60
C GLY A 36 -2.74 1.41 -11.17
N VAL A 37 -1.69 1.81 -10.42
CA VAL A 37 -1.56 1.54 -8.98
C VAL A 37 -2.76 2.09 -8.23
N GLN A 38 -3.10 3.36 -8.45
CA GLN A 38 -4.22 4.01 -7.78
C GLN A 38 -5.54 3.32 -8.09
N LYS A 39 -5.85 3.02 -9.36
CA LYS A 39 -7.08 2.34 -9.75
C LYS A 39 -7.21 0.96 -9.13
N CYS A 40 -6.14 0.15 -9.16
CA CYS A 40 -6.16 -1.18 -8.55
C CYS A 40 -6.37 -1.09 -7.05
N LEU A 41 -5.63 -0.20 -6.37
CA LEU A 41 -5.72 -0.06 -4.92
C LEU A 41 -7.08 0.47 -4.49
N HIS A 42 -7.67 1.42 -5.21
CA HIS A 42 -9.04 1.89 -4.96
C HIS A 42 -10.06 0.77 -5.10
N ALA A 43 -9.96 -0.04 -6.15
CA ALA A 43 -10.87 -1.18 -6.35
C ALA A 43 -10.74 -2.25 -5.25
N TRP A 44 -9.52 -2.46 -4.75
CA TRP A 44 -9.27 -3.32 -3.59
C TRP A 44 -9.87 -2.73 -2.31
N LEU A 45 -9.56 -1.47 -1.98
CA LEU A 45 -10.05 -0.81 -0.78
C LEU A 45 -11.57 -0.72 -0.76
N ASP A 46 -12.23 -0.51 -1.91
CA ASP A 46 -13.68 -0.56 -2.01
C ASP A 46 -14.25 -1.92 -1.57
N LYS A 47 -13.65 -3.03 -2.04
CA LYS A 47 -14.07 -4.39 -1.69
C LYS A 47 -13.76 -4.70 -0.22
N TRP A 48 -12.56 -4.36 0.22
CA TRP A 48 -12.09 -4.59 1.59
C TRP A 48 -12.94 -3.84 2.60
N TRP A 49 -13.23 -2.56 2.35
CA TRP A 49 -14.05 -1.75 3.24
C TRP A 49 -15.43 -2.37 3.45
N LEU A 50 -16.14 -2.71 2.36
CA LEU A 50 -17.48 -3.30 2.43
C LEU A 50 -17.56 -4.64 3.20
N ARG A 51 -16.43 -5.35 3.35
CA ARG A 51 -16.39 -6.71 3.90
C ARG A 51 -15.76 -6.79 5.28
N GLU A 52 -14.76 -5.95 5.56
CA GLU A 52 -13.96 -6.02 6.78
C GLU A 52 -14.18 -4.81 7.70
N SER A 53 -14.57 -3.64 7.17
CA SER A 53 -14.64 -2.43 7.99
C SER A 53 -15.75 -2.49 9.05
N GLY A 54 -16.83 -3.23 8.80
CA GLY A 54 -17.95 -3.39 9.74
C GLY A 54 -17.61 -4.24 10.98
N GLN A 55 -16.51 -4.99 10.96
CA GLN A 55 -16.02 -5.74 12.12
C GLN A 55 -15.13 -4.89 13.03
N ARG A 56 -14.73 -3.68 12.61
CA ARG A 56 -13.85 -2.80 13.35
C ARG A 56 -14.66 -1.88 14.27
N GLY A 57 -14.17 -1.65 15.49
CA GLY A 57 -14.73 -0.64 16.37
C GLY A 57 -14.66 0.75 15.71
N SER A 58 -15.69 1.58 15.87
CA SER A 58 -15.83 2.83 15.10
C SER A 58 -14.73 3.89 15.35
N LYS A 59 -13.76 3.61 16.23
CA LYS A 59 -12.72 4.55 16.65
C LYS A 59 -11.30 4.19 16.17
N ASP A 60 -11.09 2.98 15.65
CA ASP A 60 -9.74 2.53 15.33
C ASP A 60 -9.39 2.86 13.87
N ALA A 61 -8.35 3.66 13.70
CA ALA A 61 -7.79 3.95 12.38
C ALA A 61 -7.36 2.65 11.69
N VAL A 62 -7.50 2.58 10.36
CA VAL A 62 -6.86 1.50 9.59
C VAL A 62 -5.38 1.85 9.46
N SER A 63 -4.52 0.90 9.79
CA SER A 63 -3.08 1.03 9.68
C SER A 63 -2.56 0.41 8.38
N PHE A 64 -1.81 1.20 7.63
CA PHE A 64 -1.18 0.80 6.39
C PHE A 64 0.34 0.92 6.50
N TRP A 65 1.04 0.00 5.87
CA TRP A 65 2.48 0.12 5.64
C TRP A 65 2.76 0.12 4.13
N ASP A 66 3.17 1.27 3.61
CA ASP A 66 3.71 1.43 2.26
C ASP A 66 5.18 0.92 2.23
N LEU A 67 5.35 -0.35 1.85
CA LEU A 67 6.64 -1.06 1.85
C LEU A 67 7.34 -0.91 0.50
N ALA A 68 8.59 -0.41 0.54
CA ALA A 68 9.33 0.07 -0.62
C ALA A 68 8.51 1.16 -1.34
N ALA A 69 8.25 2.22 -0.58
CA ALA A 69 7.25 3.24 -0.87
C ALA A 69 7.52 4.04 -2.16
N GLY A 70 8.71 3.95 -2.76
CA GLY A 70 9.02 4.73 -3.95
C GLY A 70 8.88 6.23 -3.65
N SER A 71 8.12 6.95 -4.47
CA SER A 71 7.83 8.37 -4.18
C SER A 71 6.53 8.56 -3.39
N GLY A 72 5.90 7.49 -2.93
CA GLY A 72 4.66 7.50 -2.15
C GLY A 72 3.40 7.28 -2.97
N GLU A 73 3.50 6.57 -4.10
CA GLU A 73 2.34 6.25 -4.95
C GLU A 73 1.20 5.56 -4.20
N VAL A 74 1.53 4.61 -3.33
CA VAL A 74 0.52 3.88 -2.54
C VAL A 74 -0.06 4.79 -1.46
N THR A 75 0.78 5.51 -0.70
CA THR A 75 0.32 6.52 0.26
C THR A 75 -0.66 7.52 -0.35
N GLU A 76 -0.30 8.12 -1.49
CA GLU A 76 -1.16 9.08 -2.20
C GLU A 76 -2.48 8.44 -2.65
N ALA A 77 -2.43 7.21 -3.15
CA ALA A 77 -3.63 6.49 -3.57
C ALA A 77 -4.58 6.21 -2.39
N ILE A 78 -4.06 5.84 -1.21
CA ILE A 78 -4.85 5.61 0.01
C ILE A 78 -5.49 6.92 0.47
N LEU A 79 -4.70 8.00 0.60
CA LEU A 79 -5.21 9.30 1.05
C LEU A 79 -6.28 9.84 0.09
N ASN A 80 -6.05 9.70 -1.22
CA ASN A 80 -7.03 10.09 -2.23
C ASN A 80 -8.31 9.26 -2.11
N TRP A 81 -8.22 7.95 -1.87
CA TRP A 81 -9.39 7.10 -1.67
C TRP A 81 -10.24 7.57 -0.48
N TYR A 82 -9.61 7.82 0.67
CA TYR A 82 -10.29 8.34 1.86
C TYR A 82 -10.98 9.68 1.59
N SER A 83 -10.28 10.62 0.95
CA SER A 83 -10.82 11.93 0.61
C SER A 83 -12.05 11.82 -0.31
N VAL A 84 -11.95 11.06 -1.40
CA VAL A 84 -13.03 10.88 -2.38
C VAL A 84 -14.26 10.23 -1.74
N ARG A 85 -14.06 9.25 -0.85
CA ARG A 85 -15.15 8.49 -0.23
C ARG A 85 -15.82 9.23 0.93
N ARG A 86 -15.11 10.13 1.61
CA ARG A 86 -15.70 11.03 2.62
C ARG A 86 -16.51 12.16 1.99
N SER A 87 -16.00 12.82 0.95
CA SER A 87 -16.72 13.93 0.28
C SER A 87 -18.00 13.50 -0.44
N ARG A 88 -18.16 12.21 -0.76
CA ARG A 88 -19.44 11.67 -1.27
C ARG A 88 -20.52 11.63 -0.20
N SER A 89 -20.16 11.34 1.05
CA SER A 89 -21.12 11.30 2.17
C SER A 89 -21.76 12.66 2.42
N GLU A 90 -21.04 13.76 2.16
CA GLU A 90 -21.55 15.12 2.37
C GLU A 90 -22.50 15.56 1.26
N ASN A 91 -22.27 15.13 0.01
CA ASN A 91 -23.06 15.57 -1.14
C ASN A 91 -24.35 14.75 -1.35
N ASP A 92 -24.42 13.49 -0.92
CA ASP A 92 -25.63 12.66 -1.02
C ASP A 92 -26.67 12.91 0.09
N ALA A 93 -26.37 13.77 1.06
CA ALA A 93 -27.26 14.09 2.18
C ALA A 93 -28.45 15.03 1.83
N THR A 94 -28.76 15.26 0.55
CA THR A 94 -29.94 16.04 0.12
C THR A 94 -30.79 15.27 -0.91
N PRO A 95 -31.99 14.79 -0.56
CA PRO A 95 -32.93 14.26 -1.53
C PRO A 95 -33.71 15.40 -2.19
N ALA A 96 -33.13 16.03 -3.20
CA ALA A 96 -33.88 16.93 -4.08
C ALA A 96 -34.62 16.09 -5.14
N ALA A 97 -35.89 15.82 -4.88
CA ALA A 97 -36.82 15.29 -5.87
C ALA A 97 -36.92 16.27 -7.05
N VAL A 98 -36.43 15.87 -8.23
CA VAL A 98 -36.74 16.58 -9.47
C VAL A 98 -37.11 15.57 -10.55
N HIS A 99 -38.41 15.55 -10.85
CA HIS A 99 -38.95 14.99 -12.07
C HIS A 99 -38.38 15.71 -13.29
N ALA A 100 -37.83 14.98 -14.26
CA ALA A 100 -37.83 15.44 -15.65
C ALA A 100 -37.63 14.27 -16.63
N ASN A 101 -38.58 14.16 -17.56
CA ASN A 101 -38.56 13.30 -18.74
C ASN A 101 -37.30 13.53 -19.58
N ALA A 102 -36.60 12.46 -19.95
CA ALA A 102 -35.58 12.50 -21.00
C ALA A 102 -35.73 11.30 -21.93
N LEU A 103 -35.84 11.61 -23.22
CA LEU A 103 -35.97 10.70 -24.35
C LEU A 103 -34.73 9.79 -24.49
N PHE A 104 -34.99 8.54 -24.87
CA PHE A 104 -34.04 7.44 -24.98
C PHE A 104 -32.92 7.69 -26.00
N LEU A 105 -31.71 7.91 -25.49
CA LEU A 105 -30.46 7.63 -26.20
C LEU A 105 -29.91 6.27 -25.73
N PRO A 106 -29.13 5.54 -26.55
CA PRO A 106 -28.58 4.25 -26.15
C PRO A 106 -27.64 4.43 -24.95
N VAL A 107 -28.14 4.03 -23.79
CA VAL A 107 -27.44 4.07 -22.50
C VAL A 107 -26.19 3.21 -22.60
N ARG A 108 -25.01 3.84 -22.72
CA ARG A 108 -23.77 3.19 -22.32
C ARG A 108 -23.97 2.77 -20.87
N LYS A 109 -23.96 1.45 -20.61
CA LYS A 109 -24.08 0.90 -19.26
C LYS A 109 -23.13 1.70 -18.36
N PRO A 110 -23.63 2.44 -17.34
CA PRO A 110 -22.74 3.12 -16.44
C PRO A 110 -21.84 2.05 -15.82
N SER A 111 -20.53 2.22 -15.99
CA SER A 111 -19.55 1.54 -15.16
C SER A 111 -20.05 1.72 -13.72
N ARG A 112 -20.43 0.62 -13.06
CA ARG A 112 -20.87 0.64 -11.65
C ARG A 112 -19.69 1.18 -10.85
N ARG A 113 -19.68 2.48 -10.63
CA ARG A 113 -18.77 3.12 -9.67
C ARG A 113 -19.16 2.57 -8.32
N SER A 114 -18.19 2.12 -7.53
CA SER A 114 -18.45 1.59 -6.19
C SER A 114 -19.20 2.62 -5.34
N ASP A 115 -20.22 2.15 -4.62
CA ASP A 115 -21.11 2.94 -3.74
C ASP A 115 -20.53 3.11 -2.32
N VAL A 116 -19.25 2.81 -2.12
CA VAL A 116 -18.61 3.01 -0.82
C VAL A 116 -18.61 4.48 -0.46
N THR A 117 -19.09 4.78 0.75
CA THR A 117 -19.01 6.08 1.42
C THR A 117 -18.37 5.90 2.78
N LEU A 118 -17.52 6.86 3.18
CA LEU A 118 -16.95 6.89 4.51
C LEU A 118 -17.71 7.90 5.34
N ASP A 119 -18.15 7.49 6.53
CA ASP A 119 -18.72 8.41 7.50
C ASP A 119 -17.69 9.49 7.85
N PRO A 120 -18.07 10.77 7.99
CA PRO A 120 -17.15 11.84 8.38
C PRO A 120 -16.38 11.57 9.68
N SER A 121 -16.98 10.81 10.62
CA SER A 121 -16.35 10.38 11.86
C SER A 121 -15.35 9.24 11.70
N THR A 122 -15.29 8.59 10.53
CA THR A 122 -14.29 7.57 10.22
C THR A 122 -12.90 8.18 10.37
N PRO A 123 -12.03 7.64 11.24
CA PRO A 123 -10.68 8.17 11.45
C PRO A 123 -9.86 8.12 10.15
N MET A 124 -8.97 9.08 9.97
CA MET A 124 -7.97 9.02 8.90
C MET A 124 -7.05 7.82 9.09
N PRO A 125 -6.56 7.19 8.01
CA PRO A 125 -5.69 6.04 8.12
C PRO A 125 -4.35 6.43 8.75
N LEU A 126 -3.82 5.54 9.58
CA LEU A 126 -2.43 5.58 9.99
C LEU A 126 -1.60 4.99 8.84
N ILE A 127 -0.70 5.78 8.27
CA ILE A 127 0.14 5.32 7.15
C ILE A 127 1.60 5.42 7.59
N LEU A 128 2.24 4.26 7.66
CA LEU A 128 3.67 4.07 7.82
C LEU A 128 4.29 3.83 6.44
N ALA A 129 5.54 4.22 6.25
CA ALA A 129 6.25 4.00 5.00
C ALA A 129 7.70 3.63 5.26
N SER A 130 8.22 2.74 4.42
CA SER A 130 9.66 2.45 4.40
C SER A 130 10.20 2.29 3.00
N ASP A 131 11.38 2.85 2.76
CA ASP A 131 12.14 2.72 1.52
C ASP A 131 13.60 3.13 1.78
N PRO A 132 14.60 2.27 1.52
CA PRO A 132 16.00 2.59 1.79
C PRO A 132 16.57 3.57 0.75
N PHE A 133 15.91 3.75 -0.39
CA PHE A 133 16.44 4.45 -1.55
C PHE A 133 15.73 5.76 -1.84
N THR A 134 14.39 5.81 -1.77
CA THR A 134 13.59 6.93 -2.27
C THR A 134 12.89 7.73 -1.18
N ALA A 135 13.26 7.53 0.09
CA ALA A 135 12.70 8.29 1.22
C ALA A 135 12.66 9.82 1.00
N PRO A 136 13.69 10.49 0.44
CA PRO A 136 13.60 11.93 0.15
C PRO A 136 12.50 12.30 -0.86
N ALA A 137 12.32 11.51 -1.92
CA ALA A 137 11.26 11.76 -2.90
C ALA A 137 9.87 11.50 -2.32
N TYR A 138 9.75 10.48 -1.45
CA TYR A 138 8.54 10.22 -0.70
C TYR A 138 8.15 11.40 0.18
N THR A 139 9.08 11.90 1.00
CA THR A 139 8.81 13.03 1.91
C THR A 139 8.47 14.29 1.15
N ALA A 140 9.20 14.59 0.06
CA ALA A 140 8.91 15.76 -0.76
C ALA A 140 7.52 15.72 -1.42
N ARG A 141 6.98 14.54 -1.70
CA ARG A 141 5.68 14.39 -2.37
C ARG A 141 4.51 14.32 -1.38
N THR A 142 4.66 13.54 -0.32
CA THR A 142 3.56 13.19 0.60
C THR A 142 3.53 14.05 1.86
N SER A 143 4.59 14.83 2.09
CA SER A 143 4.83 15.56 3.35
C SER A 143 4.85 14.64 4.59
N ARG A 144 5.16 13.35 4.40
CA ARG A 144 5.24 12.33 5.45
C ARG A 144 6.65 11.76 5.56
N GLN A 145 6.96 11.19 6.71
CA GLN A 145 8.22 10.50 6.92
C GLN A 145 8.20 9.12 6.27
N CYS A 146 9.39 8.66 5.88
CA CYS A 146 9.63 7.33 5.33
C CYS A 146 10.87 6.77 6.00
N ALA A 147 10.70 5.68 6.75
CA ALA A 147 11.81 5.00 7.40
C ALA A 147 12.75 4.44 6.33
N ARG A 148 14.07 4.51 6.56
CA ARG A 148 15.07 3.99 5.62
C ARG A 148 15.34 2.50 5.83
N LEU A 149 14.27 1.70 5.93
CA LEU A 149 14.36 0.26 6.13
C LEU A 149 14.44 -0.45 4.78
N SER A 150 15.45 -1.28 4.61
CA SER A 150 15.57 -2.25 3.53
C SER A 150 14.72 -3.50 3.80
N PHE A 151 14.62 -4.37 2.79
CA PHE A 151 13.97 -5.68 2.98
C PHE A 151 14.70 -6.57 3.99
N ALA A 152 16.03 -6.44 4.11
CA ALA A 152 16.80 -7.16 5.12
C ALA A 152 16.44 -6.68 6.53
N ASP A 153 16.39 -5.36 6.74
CA ASP A 153 16.00 -4.79 8.03
C ASP A 153 14.61 -5.25 8.46
N VAL A 154 13.65 -5.28 7.51
CA VAL A 154 12.30 -5.76 7.79
C VAL A 154 12.28 -7.25 8.11
N ALA A 155 13.06 -8.07 7.40
CA ALA A 155 13.18 -9.50 7.66
C ALA A 155 13.83 -9.80 9.02
N GLU A 156 14.65 -8.89 9.55
CA GLU A 156 15.25 -8.98 10.90
C GLU A 156 14.30 -8.50 12.01
N GLY A 157 13.12 -8.04 11.64
CA GLY A 157 12.09 -7.66 12.60
C GLY A 157 11.85 -6.15 12.73
N ASN A 158 12.55 -5.31 11.98
CA ASN A 158 12.37 -3.87 12.07
C ASN A 158 11.03 -3.43 11.43
N VAL A 159 10.34 -2.52 12.10
CA VAL A 159 9.09 -1.91 11.62
C VAL A 159 9.20 -0.38 11.69
N PRO A 160 8.61 0.36 10.75
CA PRO A 160 8.58 1.82 10.82
C PRO A 160 7.75 2.28 12.01
N SER A 161 8.34 3.10 12.88
CA SER A 161 7.63 3.75 13.98
C SER A 161 6.88 4.98 13.49
N ALA A 162 5.73 5.28 14.11
CA ALA A 162 4.95 6.48 13.81
C ALA A 162 5.62 7.78 14.29
N VAL A 163 6.72 7.67 15.05
CA VAL A 163 7.39 8.77 15.75
C VAL A 163 8.88 8.73 15.42
N GLU A 164 9.32 9.42 14.37
CA GLU A 164 10.71 9.87 14.26
C GLU A 164 10.74 11.38 13.95
N GLU A 165 10.30 12.19 14.90
CA GLU A 165 10.52 13.63 14.87
C GLU A 165 12.03 13.95 14.96
N ASN A 166 12.57 14.59 13.91
CA ASN A 166 13.82 15.35 13.80
C ASN A 166 15.18 14.68 14.15
N PRO A 167 16.07 14.45 13.16
CA PRO A 167 17.51 14.34 13.40
C PRO A 167 18.13 15.75 13.42
N SER A 168 17.81 16.55 14.44
CA SER A 168 18.47 17.82 14.71
C SER A 168 18.62 17.98 16.22
N GLU A 169 19.88 18.04 16.68
CA GLU A 169 20.33 18.15 18.08
C GLU A 169 20.48 16.86 18.90
N VAL A 170 21.51 16.05 18.61
CA VAL A 170 22.44 15.61 19.68
C VAL A 170 23.85 15.54 19.09
N ALA A 171 24.55 16.67 19.12
CA ALA A 171 26.00 16.67 19.20
C ALA A 171 26.36 16.62 20.70
N LEU A 172 27.16 15.61 21.07
CA LEU A 172 27.98 15.51 22.28
C LEU A 172 27.26 15.60 23.65
N GLY A 173 27.12 14.44 24.30
CA GLY A 173 26.83 14.35 25.73
C GLY A 173 26.83 12.92 26.24
N ASP A 174 27.95 12.47 26.79
CA ASP A 174 28.02 11.34 27.71
C ASP A 174 27.12 11.62 28.93
N THR A 175 26.06 10.83 29.13
CA THR A 175 25.55 10.48 30.46
C THR A 175 24.69 9.23 30.37
N ALA A 176 25.07 8.23 31.17
CA ALA A 176 24.29 7.03 31.43
C ALA A 176 23.07 7.30 32.31
N ALA A 177 22.08 6.41 32.13
CA ALA A 177 20.98 6.06 33.05
C ALA A 177 19.73 6.96 33.13
N ASP A 178 18.61 6.26 32.88
CA ASP A 178 17.23 6.43 33.38
C ASP A 178 16.23 7.38 32.66
N HIS A 179 15.01 6.84 32.52
CA HIS A 179 13.73 7.39 31.99
C HIS A 179 13.65 7.59 30.46
N ASP A 180 12.58 7.20 29.72
CA ASP A 180 11.15 7.12 30.05
C ASP A 180 10.42 6.19 29.04
N GLN A 181 9.56 5.28 29.54
CA GLN A 181 8.78 4.31 28.73
C GLN A 181 7.41 4.85 28.31
N ASN A 182 7.36 5.88 27.48
CA ASN A 182 6.09 6.35 26.91
C ASN A 182 6.24 6.90 25.48
N LEU A 183 7.08 6.27 24.66
CA LEU A 183 6.97 6.47 23.22
C LEU A 183 5.71 5.76 22.73
N PRO A 184 4.88 6.39 21.88
CA PRO A 184 3.79 5.70 21.19
C PRO A 184 4.39 4.56 20.37
N SER A 185 4.31 3.35 20.91
CA SER A 185 4.53 2.12 20.14
C SER A 185 3.52 2.13 19.00
N GLY A 186 3.99 1.87 17.78
CA GLY A 186 3.11 1.70 16.63
C GLY A 186 2.06 0.60 16.88
N PRO A 187 1.10 0.41 15.95
CA PRO A 187 0.13 -0.66 16.10
C PRO A 187 0.85 -2.01 16.26
N GLU A 188 0.39 -2.81 17.23
CA GLU A 188 0.95 -4.15 17.49
C GLU A 188 0.85 -5.06 16.25
N VAL A 189 -0.25 -4.91 15.49
CA VAL A 189 -0.46 -5.57 14.20
C VAL A 189 -0.95 -4.53 13.18
N ILE A 190 -0.30 -4.50 12.02
CA ILE A 190 -0.64 -3.63 10.90
C ILE A 190 -1.79 -4.26 10.09
N ASP A 191 -2.81 -3.49 9.74
CA ASP A 191 -3.93 -4.06 8.99
C ASP A 191 -3.50 -4.48 7.59
N MET A 192 -2.72 -3.64 6.91
CA MET A 192 -2.37 -3.88 5.52
C MET A 192 -0.97 -3.39 5.16
N VAL A 193 -0.11 -4.32 4.77
CA VAL A 193 1.16 -4.04 4.09
C VAL A 193 0.89 -4.00 2.59
N VAL A 194 1.32 -2.93 1.95
CA VAL A 194 1.19 -2.75 0.50
C VAL A 194 2.58 -2.55 -0.07
N SER A 195 2.97 -3.39 -1.04
CA SER A 195 4.22 -3.20 -1.78
C SER A 195 3.95 -3.07 -3.28
N SER A 196 4.45 -1.99 -3.86
CA SER A 196 4.30 -1.72 -5.30
C SER A 196 5.64 -1.81 -6.02
N PHE A 197 5.71 -2.65 -7.06
CA PHE A 197 6.85 -2.73 -7.99
C PHE A 197 8.21 -3.06 -7.35
N ALA A 198 8.26 -3.62 -6.14
CA ALA A 198 9.52 -3.80 -5.42
C ALA A 198 9.87 -5.25 -5.02
N LEU A 199 8.91 -6.08 -4.60
CA LEU A 199 9.21 -7.43 -4.09
C LEU A 199 9.88 -8.38 -5.10
N HIS A 200 9.84 -8.07 -6.39
CA HIS A 200 10.52 -8.87 -7.42
C HIS A 200 12.04 -8.66 -7.45
N LEU A 201 12.55 -7.69 -6.69
CA LEU A 201 13.97 -7.40 -6.54
C LEU A 201 14.65 -8.35 -5.55
N CYS A 202 13.89 -8.99 -4.67
CA CYS A 202 14.40 -9.97 -3.71
C CYS A 202 14.82 -11.27 -4.40
N THR A 203 15.90 -11.87 -3.93
CA THR A 203 16.16 -13.29 -4.15
C THR A 203 15.09 -14.15 -3.46
N PRO A 204 14.89 -15.42 -3.86
CA PRO A 204 13.89 -16.28 -3.23
C PRO A 204 14.05 -16.45 -1.71
N SER A 205 15.27 -16.47 -1.19
CA SER A 205 15.55 -16.60 0.25
C SER A 205 15.26 -15.30 1.01
N GLU A 206 15.66 -14.15 0.47
CA GLU A 206 15.34 -12.85 1.06
C GLU A 206 13.83 -12.62 1.06
N LEU A 207 13.16 -12.99 -0.04
CA LEU A 207 11.72 -12.88 -0.15
C LEU A 207 11.00 -13.76 0.88
N PHE A 208 11.47 -14.99 1.12
CA PHE A 208 10.91 -15.84 2.16
C PHE A 208 11.04 -15.19 3.54
N ALA A 209 12.24 -14.77 3.94
CA ALA A 209 12.48 -14.18 5.25
C ALA A 209 11.64 -12.92 5.46
N LEU A 210 11.62 -12.03 4.46
CA LEU A 210 10.78 -10.82 4.45
C LEU A 210 9.30 -11.16 4.62
N LEU A 211 8.77 -12.06 3.80
CA LEU A 211 7.33 -12.36 3.81
C LEU A 211 6.91 -13.09 5.08
N TYR A 212 7.73 -14.00 5.60
CA TYR A 212 7.46 -14.67 6.86
C TYR A 212 7.36 -13.65 7.99
N GLU A 213 8.32 -12.72 8.08
CA GLU A 213 8.32 -11.70 9.12
C GLU A 213 7.14 -10.71 8.98
N LEU A 214 6.77 -10.33 7.75
CA LEU A 214 5.58 -9.50 7.55
C LEU A 214 4.29 -10.21 7.97
N SER A 215 4.24 -11.55 7.85
CA SER A 215 3.05 -12.32 8.22
C SER A 215 2.79 -12.32 9.72
N THR A 216 3.81 -12.17 10.57
CA THR A 216 3.62 -12.10 12.03
C THR A 216 3.17 -10.71 12.50
N LYS A 217 3.20 -9.72 11.60
CA LYS A 217 2.99 -8.30 11.91
C LYS A 217 1.85 -7.67 11.16
N SER A 218 1.22 -8.38 10.23
CA SER A 218 0.14 -7.80 9.44
C SER A 218 -0.91 -8.78 8.99
N ASN A 219 -2.15 -8.30 8.91
CA ASN A 219 -3.31 -9.10 8.52
C ASN A 219 -3.37 -9.34 7.01
N TRP A 220 -3.03 -8.32 6.22
CA TRP A 220 -3.14 -8.33 4.76
C TRP A 220 -1.83 -7.93 4.10
N LEU A 221 -1.46 -8.69 3.06
CA LEU A 221 -0.39 -8.32 2.12
C LEU A 221 -1.01 -8.03 0.76
N VAL A 222 -0.75 -6.84 0.23
CA VAL A 222 -1.17 -6.41 -1.10
C VAL A 222 0.05 -6.15 -1.96
N VAL A 223 0.15 -6.87 -3.08
CA VAL A 223 1.26 -6.72 -4.02
C VAL A 223 0.76 -6.17 -5.34
N ILE A 224 1.32 -5.04 -5.75
CA ILE A 224 0.97 -4.33 -6.98
C ILE A 224 2.17 -4.38 -7.95
N ALA A 225 2.03 -5.01 -9.11
CA ALA A 225 3.12 -5.18 -10.06
C ALA A 225 2.62 -5.26 -11.52
N PRO A 226 3.46 -4.98 -12.52
CA PRO A 226 3.07 -5.09 -13.94
C PRO A 226 3.11 -6.55 -14.44
N HIS A 227 3.55 -7.48 -13.58
CA HIS A 227 3.81 -8.88 -13.91
C HIS A 227 3.42 -9.80 -12.74
N LYS A 228 3.46 -11.12 -12.98
CA LYS A 228 3.07 -12.14 -12.01
C LYS A 228 4.09 -12.41 -10.88
N LYS A 229 5.24 -11.74 -10.87
CA LYS A 229 6.22 -11.85 -9.77
C LYS A 229 5.94 -10.84 -8.64
N PRO A 230 6.25 -11.16 -7.39
CA PRO A 230 6.81 -12.43 -6.89
C PRO A 230 5.78 -13.58 -6.88
N GLU A 231 6.29 -14.81 -6.79
CA GLU A 231 5.52 -16.01 -6.46
C GLU A 231 5.68 -16.27 -4.95
N ILE A 232 4.55 -16.41 -4.24
CA ILE A 232 4.52 -16.66 -2.80
C ILE A 232 4.10 -18.12 -2.61
N LYS A 233 4.94 -18.91 -1.94
CA LYS A 233 4.72 -20.35 -1.78
C LYS A 233 3.89 -20.67 -0.53
N PRO A 234 3.19 -21.81 -0.51
CA PRO A 234 2.60 -22.32 0.73
C PRO A 234 3.64 -22.43 1.85
N GLY A 235 3.22 -22.14 3.09
CA GLY A 235 4.10 -22.17 4.26
C GLY A 235 4.90 -20.89 4.51
N TRP A 236 4.76 -19.86 3.67
CA TRP A 236 5.44 -18.56 3.86
C TRP A 236 4.65 -17.59 4.76
N GLY A 237 3.64 -18.09 5.48
CA GLY A 237 2.77 -17.29 6.36
C GLY A 237 1.57 -16.64 5.67
N TRP A 238 1.34 -16.91 4.38
CA TRP A 238 0.32 -16.23 3.56
C TRP A 238 -0.57 -17.22 2.81
N VAL A 239 -1.87 -16.94 2.78
CA VAL A 239 -2.83 -17.58 1.86
C VAL A 239 -3.34 -16.60 0.84
N ARG A 240 -3.36 -17.00 -0.43
CA ARG A 240 -3.88 -16.16 -1.50
C ARG A 240 -5.38 -15.96 -1.32
N TRP A 241 -5.88 -14.76 -1.58
CA TRP A 241 -7.28 -14.41 -1.36
C TRP A 241 -8.05 -14.19 -2.67
N ASN A 242 -9.25 -14.76 -2.76
CA ASN A 242 -10.18 -14.51 -3.85
C ASN A 242 -10.96 -13.22 -3.58
N VAL A 243 -10.70 -12.18 -4.37
CA VAL A 243 -11.28 -10.84 -4.17
C VAL A 243 -12.73 -10.72 -4.66
N VAL A 244 -13.24 -11.73 -5.37
CA VAL A 244 -14.64 -11.78 -5.85
C VAL A 244 -15.50 -12.56 -4.87
N LYS A 245 -15.08 -13.77 -4.51
CA LYS A 245 -15.80 -14.68 -3.60
C LYS A 245 -15.60 -14.33 -2.13
N TRP A 246 -14.53 -13.61 -1.80
CA TRP A 246 -14.15 -13.24 -0.44
C TRP A 246 -13.81 -14.44 0.44
N GLU A 247 -12.98 -15.34 -0.09
CA GLU A 247 -12.52 -16.56 0.57
C GLU A 247 -11.08 -16.89 0.19
N VAL A 248 -10.51 -17.92 0.80
CA VAL A 248 -9.17 -18.43 0.44
C VAL A 248 -9.22 -18.96 -1.00
N ALA A 249 -8.27 -18.52 -1.82
CA ALA A 249 -8.20 -18.89 -3.21
C ALA A 249 -7.81 -20.37 -3.38
N ASP A 250 -8.63 -21.12 -4.12
CA ASP A 250 -8.31 -22.47 -4.57
C ASP A 250 -7.56 -22.41 -5.92
N SER A 251 -6.28 -22.79 -5.92
CA SER A 251 -5.40 -22.66 -7.10
C SER A 251 -5.88 -23.46 -8.31
N ASP A 252 -6.67 -24.52 -8.10
CA ASP A 252 -6.99 -25.47 -9.16
C ASP A 252 -8.28 -25.11 -9.91
N HIS A 253 -9.08 -24.19 -9.36
CA HIS A 253 -10.43 -23.90 -9.86
C HIS A 253 -10.72 -22.43 -10.12
N GLU A 254 -9.79 -21.53 -9.79
CA GLU A 254 -10.03 -20.09 -9.87
C GLU A 254 -9.41 -19.43 -11.10
N THR A 255 -10.16 -18.50 -11.68
CA THR A 255 -9.69 -17.70 -12.83
C THR A 255 -8.85 -16.51 -12.36
N GLU A 256 -7.90 -16.04 -13.19
CA GLU A 256 -7.10 -14.84 -12.86
C GLU A 256 -7.96 -13.62 -12.51
N ALA A 257 -9.15 -13.49 -13.12
CA ALA A 257 -10.06 -12.37 -12.86
C ALA A 257 -10.72 -12.42 -11.47
N GLU A 258 -10.74 -13.58 -10.82
CA GLU A 258 -11.29 -13.76 -9.47
C GLU A 258 -10.25 -13.48 -8.38
N VAL A 259 -8.97 -13.73 -8.68
CA VAL A 259 -7.85 -13.64 -7.72
C VAL A 259 -6.91 -12.46 -7.95
N GLU A 260 -7.09 -11.70 -9.04
CA GLU A 260 -6.30 -10.50 -9.36
C GLU A 260 -7.22 -9.35 -9.79
N ILE A 261 -6.86 -8.13 -9.36
CA ILE A 261 -7.43 -6.91 -9.95
C ILE A 261 -6.44 -6.40 -10.99
N VAL A 262 -6.86 -6.36 -12.26
CA VAL A 262 -5.99 -5.93 -13.37
C VAL A 262 -6.55 -4.67 -14.03
N LEU A 263 -5.88 -3.54 -13.84
CA LEU A 263 -6.26 -2.24 -14.42
C LEU A 263 -5.01 -1.52 -14.94
N ASP A 264 -5.11 -0.90 -16.12
CA ASP A 264 -4.01 -0.16 -16.77
C ASP A 264 -2.67 -0.93 -16.84
N ARG A 265 -2.73 -2.25 -17.13
CA ARG A 265 -1.57 -3.16 -17.18
C ARG A 265 -0.85 -3.35 -15.83
N VAL A 266 -1.47 -2.91 -14.74
CA VAL A 266 -1.04 -3.18 -13.37
C VAL A 266 -1.91 -4.30 -12.81
N ARG A 267 -1.28 -5.22 -12.06
CA ARG A 267 -1.94 -6.34 -11.38
C ARG A 267 -1.81 -6.14 -9.88
N LEU A 268 -2.92 -6.19 -9.17
CA LEU A 268 -2.97 -6.25 -7.71
C LEU A 268 -3.40 -7.64 -7.29
N ARG A 269 -2.62 -8.23 -6.38
CA ARG A 269 -2.85 -9.53 -5.78
C ARG A 269 -2.84 -9.38 -4.26
N VAL A 270 -3.66 -10.19 -3.59
CA VAL A 270 -3.89 -10.07 -2.16
C VAL A 270 -3.66 -11.41 -1.48
N TRP A 271 -3.06 -11.35 -0.30
CA TRP A 271 -2.92 -12.46 0.61
C TRP A 271 -3.36 -12.06 2.01
N LYS A 272 -3.91 -13.03 2.74
CA LYS A 272 -4.23 -12.93 4.15
C LYS A 272 -3.19 -13.68 4.96
N SER A 273 -2.79 -13.13 6.09
CA SER A 273 -1.81 -13.77 6.98
C SER A 273 -2.41 -14.99 7.67
N LEU A 274 -1.54 -15.96 7.96
CA LEU A 274 -1.81 -17.13 8.79
C LEU A 274 -1.26 -17.00 10.23
N ASN A 275 -0.49 -15.94 10.51
CA ASN A 275 0.33 -15.80 11.71
C ASN A 275 -0.08 -14.60 12.60
N THR A 276 -1.18 -13.93 12.27
CA THR A 276 -1.82 -12.86 13.06
C THR A 276 -3.18 -13.28 13.58
#